data_AF-A0A1U7DFI0-F1
#
_entry.id   AF-A0A1U7DFI0-F1
#
_cell.length_a   1.000
_cell.length_b   1.000
_cell.length_c   1.000
_cell.angle_alpha   90.00
_cell.angle_beta   90.00
_cell.angle_gamma   90.00
#
_symmetry.space_group_name_H-M   'P 1'
#
loop_
_entity.id
_entity.type
_entity.pdbx_description
1 polymer ?
#
loop_
_entity_poly.entity_id
_entity_poly.type
_entity_poly.pdbx_seq_one_letter_code
_entity_poly.pdbx_strand_id
1 'polypeptide(L)'
;MHVTSHFRERVAQRVGGALDPEELAAALDWAISENRSDLVEYVGRRNRRGVRVFRFRAAPDGRMFLAVIDTQAGAAITLYEDQGAGTWGNETGRFAAE
;
A
#
# COMPACT_ATOMS: atom_id res chain seq x y z
N MET A 1 -5.01 -2.70 12.34
CA MET A 1 -3.88 -1.89 11.81
C MET A 1 -3.93 -0.43 12.27
N HIS A 2 -2.77 0.20 12.56
CA HIS A 2 -2.65 1.63 12.85
C HIS A 2 -2.40 2.45 11.57
N VAL A 3 -2.99 3.65 11.47
CA VAL A 3 -2.85 4.54 10.31
C VAL A 3 -2.01 5.76 10.65
N THR A 4 -0.89 5.93 9.95
CA THR A 4 -0.02 7.11 10.15
C THR A 4 -0.63 8.37 9.53
N SER A 5 -0.28 9.55 10.05
CA SER A 5 -0.69 10.83 9.47
C SER A 5 -0.31 10.94 7.99
N HIS A 6 0.89 10.46 7.64
CA HIS A 6 1.35 10.49 6.27
C HIS A 6 0.49 9.62 5.34
N PHE A 7 0.04 8.46 5.80
CA PHE A 7 -0.91 7.64 5.03
C PHE A 7 -2.23 8.39 4.80
N ARG A 8 -2.80 9.02 5.84
CA ARG A 8 -4.05 9.79 5.71
C ARG A 8 -3.94 10.92 4.69
N GLU A 9 -2.86 11.69 4.75
CA GLU A 9 -2.58 12.76 3.78
C GLU A 9 -2.48 12.22 2.34
N ARG A 10 -1.82 11.08 2.16
CA ARG A 10 -1.61 10.47 0.84
C ARG A 10 -2.89 9.89 0.26
N VAL A 11 -3.75 9.29 1.07
CA VAL A 11 -5.08 8.82 0.64
C VAL A 11 -5.92 10.00 0.18
N ALA A 12 -6.01 11.06 1.00
CA ALA A 12 -6.77 12.27 0.65
C ALA A 12 -6.28 12.92 -0.66
N GLN A 13 -4.97 12.97 -0.88
CA GLN A 13 -4.37 13.55 -2.08
C GLN A 13 -4.55 12.70 -3.35
N ARG A 14 -4.50 11.36 -3.23
CA ARG A 14 -4.38 10.46 -4.40
C ARG A 14 -5.67 9.74 -4.74
N VAL A 15 -6.32 9.20 -3.72
CA VAL A 15 -7.57 8.43 -3.87
C VAL A 15 -8.76 9.38 -3.90
N GLY A 16 -8.61 10.58 -3.32
CA GLY A 16 -9.68 11.56 -3.19
C GLY A 16 -10.52 11.29 -1.93
N GLY A 17 -11.32 12.28 -1.51
CA GLY A 17 -12.13 12.20 -0.28
C GLY A 17 -13.25 11.16 -0.28
N ALA A 18 -13.32 10.30 -1.29
CA ALA A 18 -14.32 9.23 -1.40
C ALA A 18 -13.96 7.97 -0.61
N LEU A 19 -12.69 7.80 -0.22
CA LEU A 19 -12.22 6.65 0.56
C LEU A 19 -11.67 7.12 1.90
N ASP A 20 -12.26 6.62 2.98
CA ASP A 20 -11.75 6.85 4.32
C ASP A 20 -10.42 6.10 4.52
N PRO A 21 -9.36 6.78 5.02
CA PRO A 21 -8.05 6.16 5.17
C PRO A 21 -8.01 5.06 6.24
N GLU A 22 -8.88 5.09 7.25
CA GLU A 22 -8.96 4.06 8.28
C GLU A 22 -9.68 2.82 7.75
N GLU A 23 -10.79 2.99 7.04
CA GLU A 23 -11.48 1.90 6.33
C GLU A 23 -10.56 1.25 5.30
N LEU A 24 -9.81 2.05 4.52
CA LEU A 24 -8.85 1.51 3.55
C LEU A 24 -7.77 0.68 4.24
N ALA A 25 -7.20 1.17 5.34
CA ALA A 25 -6.19 0.44 6.08
C ALA A 25 -6.75 -0.85 6.70
N ALA A 26 -7.98 -0.82 7.23
CA ALA A 26 -8.65 -2.00 7.77
C ALA A 26 -8.96 -3.04 6.67
N ALA A 27 -9.39 -2.60 5.49
CA ALA A 27 -9.63 -3.48 4.34
C ALA A 27 -8.33 -4.13 3.85
N LEU A 28 -7.23 -3.38 3.81
CA LEU A 28 -5.90 -3.92 3.46
C LEU A 28 -5.42 -4.93 4.51
N ASP A 29 -5.54 -4.62 5.80
CA ASP A 29 -5.21 -5.53 6.92
C ASP A 29 -5.97 -6.85 6.80
N TRP A 30 -7.28 -6.78 6.61
CA TRP A 30 -8.14 -7.94 6.42
C TRP A 30 -7.73 -8.76 5.17
N ALA A 31 -7.54 -8.11 4.02
CA ALA A 31 -7.18 -8.80 2.79
C ALA A 31 -5.81 -9.48 2.90
N ILE A 32 -4.85 -8.87 3.59
CA ILE A 32 -3.53 -9.45 3.86
C ILE A 32 -3.65 -10.64 4.82
N SER A 33 -4.42 -10.52 5.91
CA SER A 33 -4.62 -11.58 6.90
C SER A 33 -5.29 -12.82 6.28
N GLU A 34 -6.30 -12.60 5.45
CA GLU A 34 -7.05 -13.66 4.76
C GLU A 34 -6.36 -14.15 3.49
N ASN A 35 -5.16 -13.64 3.18
CA ASN A 35 -4.38 -13.98 1.99
C ASN A 35 -5.17 -13.83 0.67
N ARG A 36 -5.99 -12.78 0.56
CA ARG A 36 -6.85 -12.46 -0.59
C ARG A 36 -6.06 -11.84 -1.73
N SER A 37 -5.33 -12.68 -2.46
CA SER A 37 -4.51 -12.27 -3.62
C SER A 37 -5.31 -11.67 -4.78
N ASP A 38 -6.64 -11.89 -4.81
CA ASP A 38 -7.56 -11.25 -5.75
C ASP A 38 -7.80 -9.76 -5.46
N LEU A 39 -7.61 -9.34 -4.20
CA LEU A 39 -7.82 -7.95 -3.76
C LEU A 39 -6.51 -7.21 -3.54
N VAL A 40 -5.51 -7.90 -2.98
CA VAL A 40 -4.22 -7.33 -2.64
C VAL A 40 -3.10 -8.28 -3.02
N GLU A 41 -2.16 -7.81 -3.83
CA GLU A 41 -1.01 -8.57 -4.28
C GLU A 41 0.24 -8.15 -3.50
N TYR A 42 0.97 -9.11 -2.95
CA TYR A 42 2.28 -8.83 -2.38
C TYR A 42 3.31 -8.56 -3.49
N VAL A 43 3.87 -7.35 -3.48
CA VAL A 43 4.86 -6.92 -4.48
C VAL A 43 6.28 -7.21 -4.02
N GLY A 44 6.57 -6.95 -2.74
CA GLY A 44 7.92 -7.14 -2.23
C GLY A 44 8.16 -6.54 -0.86
N ARG A 45 9.42 -6.63 -0.42
CA ARG A 45 9.88 -6.06 0.85
C ARG A 45 10.64 -4.77 0.60
N ARG A 46 10.29 -3.71 1.33
CA ARG A 46 11.03 -2.45 1.30
C ARG A 46 12.30 -2.52 2.15
N ASN A 47 12.23 -3.20 3.29
CA ASN A 47 13.37 -3.39 4.18
C ASN A 47 13.34 -4.76 4.90
N ARG A 48 14.42 -5.09 5.62
CA ARG A 48 14.51 -6.31 6.44
C ARG A 48 13.68 -6.25 7.74
N ARG A 49 13.14 -5.09 8.11
CA ARG A 49 12.42 -4.87 9.38
C ARG A 49 10.91 -5.13 9.30
N GLY A 50 10.42 -5.73 8.21
CA GLY A 50 9.01 -6.12 8.08
C GLY A 50 8.15 -5.12 7.33
N VAL A 51 8.75 -4.08 6.73
CA VAL A 51 8.02 -3.19 5.82
C VAL A 51 7.88 -3.86 4.46
N ARG A 52 6.63 -4.09 4.08
CA ARG A 52 6.19 -4.77 2.86
C ARG A 52 5.41 -3.80 1.97
N VAL A 53 5.42 -4.08 0.69
CA VAL A 53 4.70 -3.33 -0.33
C VAL A 53 3.65 -4.24 -0.93
N PHE A 54 2.43 -3.72 -0.98
CA PHE A 54 1.26 -4.42 -1.47
C PHE A 54 0.59 -3.58 -2.56
N ARG A 55 0.18 -4.24 -3.65
CA ARG A 55 -0.53 -3.62 -4.76
C ARG A 55 -2.01 -3.92 -4.65
N PHE A 56 -2.85 -2.93 -4.86
CA PHE A 56 -4.30 -3.10 -4.85
C PHE A 56 -4.96 -2.15 -5.83
N ARG A 57 -6.21 -2.47 -6.19
CA ARG A 57 -7.05 -1.64 -7.06
C ARG A 57 -8.07 -0.88 -6.21
N ALA A 58 -8.08 0.45 -6.27
CA ALA A 58 -9.10 1.23 -5.57
C ALA A 58 -10.39 1.32 -6.41
N ALA A 59 -11.53 1.11 -5.76
CA ALA A 59 -12.84 1.46 -6.30
C ALA A 59 -13.18 2.93 -5.92
N PRO A 60 -13.99 3.66 -6.71
CA PRO A 60 -14.65 3.24 -7.95
C PRO A 60 -13.81 3.45 -9.23
N ASP A 61 -12.76 4.27 -9.19
CA ASP A 61 -12.02 4.67 -10.41
C ASP A 61 -11.18 3.54 -11.03
N GLY A 62 -11.00 2.44 -10.29
CA GLY A 62 -10.24 1.28 -10.76
C GLY A 62 -8.74 1.53 -10.92
N ARG A 63 -8.21 2.61 -10.32
CA ARG A 63 -6.78 2.96 -10.33
C ARG A 63 -5.99 2.00 -9.44
N MET A 64 -4.74 1.75 -9.83
CA MET A 64 -3.83 0.85 -9.10
C MET A 64 -2.97 1.67 -8.13
N PHE A 65 -2.77 1.14 -6.93
CA PHE A 65 -2.00 1.77 -5.87
C PHE A 65 -1.08 0.78 -5.19
N LEU A 66 0.02 1.30 -4.64
CA LEU A 66 0.98 0.59 -3.81
C LEU A 66 0.87 1.08 -2.38
N ALA A 67 0.43 0.22 -1.47
CA ALA A 67 0.45 0.45 -0.03
C ALA A 67 1.77 -0.03 0.56
N VAL A 68 2.41 0.83 1.35
CA VAL A 68 3.59 0.46 2.16
C VAL A 68 3.13 0.24 3.59
N ILE A 69 3.29 -1.00 4.07
CA ILE A 69 2.77 -1.45 5.35
C ILE A 69 3.91 -2.06 6.17
N ASP A 70 4.07 -1.59 7.40
CA ASP A 70 4.88 -2.28 8.40
C ASP A 70 4.05 -3.41 9.01
N THR A 71 4.35 -4.63 8.59
CA THR A 71 3.64 -5.83 9.07
C THR A 71 4.06 -6.30 10.46
N GLN A 72 5.18 -5.79 11.00
CA GLN A 72 5.61 -6.09 12.37
C GLN A 72 4.96 -5.13 13.37
N ALA A 73 4.94 -3.84 13.04
CA ALA A 73 4.27 -2.82 13.83
C ALA A 73 2.76 -2.75 13.57
N GLY A 74 2.26 -3.43 12.52
CA GLY A 74 0.85 -3.39 12.12
C GLY A 74 0.42 -1.99 11.68
N ALA A 75 1.24 -1.28 10.91
CA ALA A 75 1.05 0.13 10.57
C ALA A 75 1.03 0.40 9.05
N ALA A 76 0.04 1.16 8.59
CA ALA A 76 -0.02 1.70 7.23
C ALA A 76 0.81 3.01 7.15
N ILE A 77 1.89 2.98 6.37
CA ILE A 77 2.88 4.06 6.33
C ILE A 77 2.54 5.07 5.23
N THR A 78 2.36 4.61 4.00
CA THR A 78 2.16 5.50 2.85
C THR A 78 1.51 4.78 1.67
N LEU A 79 1.12 5.56 0.67
CA LEU A 79 0.45 5.10 -0.54
C LEU A 79 1.02 5.82 -1.78
N TYR A 80 1.30 5.06 -2.83
CA TYR A 80 1.76 5.55 -4.14
C TYR A 80 0.78 5.13 -5.22
N GLU A 81 0.61 5.94 -6.26
CA GLU A 81 -0.13 5.53 -7.46
C GLU A 81 0.79 4.64 -8.31
N ASP A 82 0.28 3.50 -8.76
CA ASP A 82 1.01 2.57 -9.61
C ASP A 82 0.77 2.97 -11.07
N GLN A 83 1.72 3.69 -11.67
CA GLN A 83 1.59 4.23 -13.04
C GLN A 83 1.86 3.18 -14.14
N GLY A 84 1.84 1.88 -13.82
CA GLY A 84 1.93 0.79 -14.80
C GLY A 84 3.25 0.65 -15.56
N ALA A 85 4.24 1.50 -15.31
CA ALA A 85 5.54 1.49 -15.98
C ALA A 85 6.64 1.04 -15.01
N GLY A 86 6.77 -0.27 -14.85
CA GLY A 86 7.89 -0.85 -14.12
C GLY A 86 7.51 -2.16 -13.45
N THR A 87 8.10 -3.25 -13.93
CA THR A 87 8.12 -4.54 -13.25
C THR A 87 8.67 -4.33 -11.83
N TRP A 88 7.80 -4.31 -10.81
CA TRP A 88 8.22 -4.37 -9.40
C TRP A 88 8.66 -5.78 -8.98
N GLY A 89 8.84 -6.67 -9.94
CA GLY A 89 9.57 -7.92 -9.81
C GLY A 89 10.93 -7.76 -10.48
N ASN A 90 11.97 -8.17 -9.77
CA ASN A 90 13.32 -8.34 -10.30
C ASN A 90 14.01 -7.03 -10.70
N GLU A 91 14.50 -6.28 -9.71
CA GLU A 91 15.89 -5.80 -9.64
C GLU A 91 16.08 -4.94 -8.39
N THR A 92 16.87 -5.45 -7.44
CA THR A 92 17.65 -4.72 -6.43
C THR A 92 17.03 -3.51 -5.72
N GLY A 93 16.79 -3.67 -4.41
CA GLY A 93 16.41 -2.58 -3.52
C GLY A 93 17.36 -1.39 -3.58
N ARG A 94 16.87 -0.28 -4.14
CA ARG A 94 17.47 1.04 -3.97
C ARG A 94 16.37 2.09 -4.12
N PHE A 95 15.86 2.58 -2.99
CA PHE A 95 15.15 3.85 -2.98
C PHE A 95 16.23 4.93 -2.95
N ALA A 96 16.36 5.71 -4.01
CA ALA A 96 17.02 7.00 -3.95
C ALA A 96 16.18 7.87 -3.01
N ALA A 97 16.81 8.35 -1.94
CA ALA A 97 16.31 9.44 -1.15
C ALA A 97 16.57 10.72 -1.96
N GLU A 98 15.50 11.44 -2.27
CA GLU A 98 15.56 12.87 -2.56
C GLU A 98 14.81 13.59 -1.43
#